data_AF-A0A960TAJ6-F1
#
_entry.id   AF-A0A960TAJ6-F1
#
_cell.length_a   1.000
_cell.length_b   1.000
_cell.length_c   1.000
_cell.angle_alpha   90.00
_cell.angle_beta   90.00
_cell.angle_gamma   90.00
#
_symmetry.space_group_name_H-M   'P 1'
#
loop_
_entity.id
_entity.type
_entity.pdbx_description
1 polymer ?
#
loop_
_entity_poly.entity_id
_entity_poly.type
_entity_poly.pdbx_seq_one_letter_code
_entity_poly.pdbx_strand_id
1 'polypeptide(L)'
;IVNMLKRLRVECTLSSDPSTIVQARRLILPGVGHYDAAVRRLRSAGLWSVLDEKVRNDHTPILGICLGMQLLTRGSEEGDLPGFGWIPATVKRFQLPEDSRLKVPHMGWNVVHPCIRHPLFAGFENEMRFYFVHSYYAKCEQSGHCLGETTHGLRFASILGHQHILGVQFHPEKSHRFGMQLLRNYIDFSGDLIRAHSPRDPLLAAL
;
A
#
# COMPACT_ATOMS: atom_id res chain seq x y z
N ILE A 1 -1.79 2.37 -12.45
CA ILE A 1 -0.82 3.23 -11.72
C ILE A 1 -0.02 4.14 -12.67
N VAL A 2 0.82 3.61 -13.58
CA VAL A 2 1.68 4.39 -14.49
C VAL A 2 0.95 5.56 -15.18
N ASN A 3 -0.23 5.31 -15.75
CA ASN A 3 -1.01 6.37 -16.42
C ASN A 3 -1.44 7.51 -15.49
N MET A 4 -1.68 7.24 -14.21
CA MET A 4 -2.00 8.28 -13.23
C MET A 4 -0.76 9.09 -12.86
N LEU A 5 0.40 8.44 -12.70
CA LEU A 5 1.66 9.13 -12.45
C LEU A 5 2.00 10.06 -13.63
N LYS A 6 1.82 9.59 -14.87
CA LYS A 6 1.92 10.44 -16.06
C LYS A 6 0.98 11.66 -16.00
N ARG A 7 -0.28 11.48 -15.58
CA ARG A 7 -1.23 12.58 -15.39
C ARG A 7 -0.81 13.54 -14.27
N LEU A 8 -0.11 13.05 -13.26
CA LEU A 8 0.52 13.87 -12.20
C LEU A 8 1.82 14.54 -12.67
N ARG A 9 2.26 14.32 -13.92
CA ARG A 9 3.55 14.80 -14.47
C ARG A 9 4.74 14.29 -13.68
N VAL A 10 4.65 13.04 -13.25
CA VAL A 10 5.67 12.35 -12.49
C VAL A 10 6.34 11.33 -13.41
N GLU A 11 7.65 11.45 -13.58
CA GLU A 11 8.43 10.47 -14.30
C GLU A 11 8.48 9.17 -13.50
N CYS A 12 8.08 8.08 -14.16
CA CYS A 12 8.11 6.76 -13.55
C CYS A 12 8.56 5.69 -14.55
N THR A 13 9.32 4.74 -14.05
CA THR A 13 9.78 3.57 -14.80
C THR A 13 9.06 2.34 -14.29
N LEU A 14 8.36 1.63 -15.17
CA LEU A 14 7.85 0.28 -14.88
C LEU A 14 8.97 -0.72 -15.16
N SER A 15 9.46 -1.42 -14.15
CA SER A 15 10.58 -2.35 -14.34
C SER A 15 10.54 -3.50 -13.35
N SER A 16 10.90 -4.69 -13.82
CA SER A 16 11.19 -5.86 -13.01
C SER A 16 12.68 -6.21 -13.03
N ASP A 17 13.53 -5.27 -13.44
CA ASP A 17 14.98 -5.41 -13.43
C ASP A 17 15.55 -4.88 -12.10
N PRO A 18 16.25 -5.74 -11.31
CA PRO A 18 16.98 -5.33 -10.12
C PRO A 18 17.80 -4.06 -10.28
N SER A 19 18.50 -3.91 -11.41
CA SER A 19 19.41 -2.78 -11.63
C SER A 19 18.66 -1.44 -11.70
N THR A 20 17.46 -1.45 -12.26
CA THR A 20 16.57 -0.28 -12.30
C THR A 20 16.04 0.06 -10.91
N ILE A 21 15.65 -0.96 -10.13
CA ILE A 21 15.05 -0.79 -8.80
C ILE A 21 16.06 -0.23 -7.81
N VAL A 22 17.32 -0.63 -7.91
CA VAL A 22 18.41 -0.12 -7.06
C VAL A 22 18.52 1.41 -7.15
N GLN A 23 18.32 1.96 -8.34
CA GLN A 23 18.41 3.41 -8.62
C GLN A 23 17.13 4.18 -8.24
N ALA A 24 16.04 3.49 -7.89
CA ALA A 24 14.77 4.13 -7.59
C ALA A 24 14.86 4.94 -6.30
N ARG A 25 14.35 6.18 -6.34
CA ARG A 25 14.24 7.06 -5.17
C ARG A 25 12.95 6.83 -4.37
N ARG A 26 11.95 6.23 -5.02
CA ARG A 26 10.67 5.84 -4.43
C ARG A 26 10.13 4.64 -5.16
N LEU A 27 9.42 3.80 -4.42
CA LEU A 27 8.91 2.52 -4.90
C LEU A 27 7.38 2.49 -4.83
N ILE A 28 6.74 1.92 -5.82
CA ILE A 28 5.34 1.48 -5.72
C ILE A 28 5.32 0.00 -6.01
N LEU A 29 4.84 -0.79 -5.05
CA LEU A 29 4.67 -2.22 -5.17
C LEU A 29 3.18 -2.52 -5.31
N PRO A 30 2.63 -2.59 -6.53
CA PRO A 30 1.28 -3.07 -6.74
C PRO A 30 1.26 -4.61 -6.69
N GLY A 31 0.09 -5.17 -6.38
CA GLY A 31 -0.10 -6.61 -6.51
C GLY A 31 -1.57 -7.00 -6.55
N VAL A 32 -1.84 -8.09 -7.26
CA VAL A 32 -3.12 -8.79 -7.32
C VAL A 32 -2.87 -10.29 -7.35
N GLY A 33 -3.87 -11.10 -7.00
CA GLY A 33 -3.78 -12.55 -6.99
C GLY A 33 -3.45 -13.11 -5.61
N HIS A 34 -2.79 -14.27 -5.58
CA HIS A 34 -2.54 -15.04 -4.36
C HIS A 34 -1.23 -14.68 -3.67
N TYR A 35 -1.27 -14.55 -2.35
CA TYR A 35 -0.14 -14.16 -1.49
C TYR A 35 1.15 -14.93 -1.76
N ASP A 36 1.16 -16.24 -1.53
CA ASP A 36 2.38 -17.06 -1.73
C ASP A 36 2.89 -17.04 -3.18
N ALA A 37 1.99 -16.95 -4.17
CA ALA A 37 2.40 -16.87 -5.56
C ALA A 37 3.18 -15.57 -5.83
N ALA A 38 2.74 -14.45 -5.23
CA ALA A 38 3.47 -13.18 -5.31
C ALA A 38 4.82 -13.25 -4.59
N VAL A 39 4.89 -13.84 -3.39
CA VAL A 39 6.15 -14.04 -2.65
C VAL A 39 7.14 -14.86 -3.49
N ARG A 40 6.70 -16.01 -4.02
CA ARG A 40 7.55 -16.88 -4.87
C ARG A 40 8.04 -16.14 -6.10
N ARG A 41 7.16 -15.40 -6.79
CA ARG A 41 7.50 -14.63 -7.99
C ARG A 41 8.54 -13.54 -7.71
N LEU A 42 8.39 -12.79 -6.62
CA LEU A 42 9.38 -11.77 -6.23
C LEU A 42 10.74 -12.39 -5.90
N ARG A 43 10.75 -13.54 -5.21
CA ARG A 43 11.98 -14.25 -4.88
C ARG A 43 12.65 -14.83 -6.13
N SER A 44 11.92 -15.51 -6.99
CA SER A 44 12.47 -16.12 -8.22
C SER A 44 12.98 -15.09 -9.21
N ALA A 45 12.41 -13.88 -9.21
CA ALA A 45 12.87 -12.75 -10.03
C ALA A 45 14.04 -11.97 -9.41
N GLY A 46 14.56 -12.38 -8.25
CA GLY A 46 15.61 -11.65 -7.53
C GLY A 46 15.19 -10.28 -6.99
N LEU A 47 13.89 -9.98 -6.99
CA LEU A 47 13.35 -8.69 -6.56
C LEU A 47 13.19 -8.59 -5.06
N TRP A 48 12.97 -9.72 -4.38
CA TRP A 48 12.74 -9.73 -2.92
C TRP A 48 13.90 -9.11 -2.15
N SER A 49 15.13 -9.55 -2.41
CA SER A 49 16.32 -9.05 -1.72
C SER A 49 16.58 -7.58 -2.03
N VAL A 50 16.40 -7.16 -3.29
CA VAL A 50 16.60 -5.78 -3.73
C VAL A 50 15.60 -4.85 -3.05
N LEU A 51 14.33 -5.26 -2.96
CA LEU A 51 13.29 -4.49 -2.27
C LEU A 51 13.58 -4.37 -0.77
N ASP A 52 13.98 -5.47 -0.13
CA ASP A 52 14.31 -5.47 1.30
C ASP A 52 15.52 -4.56 1.60
N GLU A 53 16.56 -4.60 0.78
CA GLU A 53 17.73 -3.71 0.88
C GLU A 53 17.31 -2.23 0.74
N LYS A 54 16.57 -1.90 -0.32
CA LYS A 54 16.12 -0.52 -0.58
C LYS A 54 15.25 0.03 0.54
N VAL A 55 14.39 -0.79 1.13
CA VAL A 55 13.46 -0.32 2.17
C VAL A 55 14.11 -0.30 3.54
N ARG A 56 14.87 -1.33 3.93
CA ARG A 56 15.45 -1.42 5.28
C ARG A 56 16.72 -0.60 5.45
N ASN A 57 17.61 -0.61 4.45
CA ASN A 57 18.94 -0.02 4.58
C ASN A 57 18.98 1.39 3.96
N ASP A 58 18.42 1.56 2.76
CA ASP A 58 18.42 2.87 2.09
C ASP A 58 17.26 3.78 2.54
N HIS A 59 16.34 3.27 3.38
CA HIS A 59 15.12 3.98 3.78
C HIS A 59 14.29 4.53 2.60
N THR A 60 14.31 3.83 1.47
CA THR A 60 13.61 4.27 0.24
C THR A 60 12.10 4.20 0.46
N PRO A 61 11.35 5.31 0.35
CA PRO A 61 9.91 5.30 0.55
C PRO A 61 9.21 4.32 -0.38
N ILE A 62 8.24 3.60 0.16
CA ILE A 62 7.49 2.58 -0.58
C ILE A 62 5.98 2.68 -0.31
N LEU A 63 5.19 2.49 -1.37
CA LEU A 63 3.74 2.33 -1.30
C LEU A 63 3.34 0.94 -1.81
N GLY A 64 2.88 0.07 -0.90
CA GLY A 64 2.24 -1.19 -1.25
C GLY A 64 0.76 -1.00 -1.59
N ILE A 65 0.27 -1.61 -2.68
CA ILE A 65 -1.13 -1.48 -3.11
C ILE A 65 -1.80 -2.86 -3.18
N CYS A 66 -2.94 -3.00 -2.50
CA CYS A 66 -3.73 -4.23 -2.39
C CYS A 66 -2.88 -5.41 -1.90
N LEU A 67 -2.55 -6.40 -2.76
CA LEU A 67 -1.65 -7.48 -2.38
C LEU A 67 -0.25 -6.96 -2.02
N GLY A 68 0.19 -5.87 -2.67
CA GLY A 68 1.45 -5.21 -2.34
C GLY A 68 1.48 -4.68 -0.90
N MET A 69 0.35 -4.16 -0.37
CA MET A 69 0.24 -3.79 1.05
C MET A 69 0.36 -5.02 1.95
N GLN A 70 -0.30 -6.10 1.57
CA GLN A 70 -0.32 -7.34 2.35
C GLN A 70 1.09 -7.92 2.49
N LEU A 71 1.90 -7.87 1.44
CA LEU A 71 3.30 -8.34 1.46
C LEU A 71 4.20 -7.56 2.44
N LEU A 72 3.87 -6.30 2.77
CA LEU A 72 4.63 -5.49 3.75
C LEU A 72 4.51 -6.02 5.18
N THR A 73 3.47 -6.83 5.43
CA THR A 73 3.15 -7.39 6.75
C THR A 73 3.96 -8.65 7.04
N ARG A 74 3.78 -9.30 8.20
CA ARG A 74 4.51 -10.52 8.57
C ARG A 74 4.09 -11.75 7.76
N GLY A 75 2.85 -11.81 7.29
CA GLY A 75 2.27 -12.99 6.64
C GLY A 75 0.77 -12.84 6.43
N SER A 76 0.17 -13.81 5.73
CA SER A 76 -1.25 -13.81 5.37
C SER A 76 -1.86 -15.19 5.56
N GLU A 77 -3.09 -15.27 6.06
CA GLU A 77 -3.88 -16.52 6.08
C GLU A 77 -4.21 -17.07 4.68
N GLU A 78 -3.89 -16.33 3.61
CA GLU A 78 -3.97 -16.85 2.24
C GLU A 78 -2.82 -17.82 1.90
N GLY A 79 -1.74 -17.88 2.69
CA GLY A 79 -0.62 -18.78 2.43
C GLY A 79 0.29 -18.97 3.65
N ASP A 80 1.42 -19.65 3.46
CA ASP A 80 2.31 -20.02 4.56
C ASP A 80 3.65 -19.29 4.51
N LEU A 81 3.96 -18.61 3.40
CA LEU A 81 5.25 -17.91 3.27
C LEU A 81 5.25 -16.60 4.07
N PRO A 82 6.38 -16.24 4.69
CA PRO A 82 6.49 -14.96 5.39
C PRO A 82 6.47 -13.80 4.39
N GLY A 83 5.83 -12.70 4.80
CA GLY A 83 5.95 -11.40 4.15
C GLY A 83 7.30 -10.74 4.44
N PHE A 84 7.45 -9.48 4.01
CA PHE A 84 8.63 -8.68 4.32
C PHE A 84 8.75 -8.37 5.82
N GLY A 85 7.62 -8.33 6.53
CA GLY A 85 7.57 -8.07 7.97
C GLY A 85 8.06 -6.66 8.34
N TRP A 86 7.97 -5.70 7.43
CA TRP A 86 8.34 -4.30 7.69
C TRP A 86 7.33 -3.59 8.58
N ILE A 87 6.06 -4.01 8.52
CA ILE A 87 4.98 -3.51 9.38
C ILE A 87 4.51 -4.67 10.27
N PRO A 88 4.41 -4.49 11.61
CA PRO A 88 3.99 -5.54 12.53
C PRO A 88 2.47 -5.69 12.49
N ALA A 89 2.03 -6.32 11.41
CA ALA A 89 0.65 -6.68 11.13
C ALA A 89 0.63 -8.09 10.54
N THR A 90 -0.56 -8.69 10.52
CA THR A 90 -0.84 -9.94 9.81
C THR A 90 -2.08 -9.76 8.95
N VAL A 91 -2.17 -10.51 7.87
CA VAL A 91 -3.30 -10.48 6.96
C VAL A 91 -4.23 -11.65 7.28
N LYS A 92 -5.51 -11.33 7.48
CA LYS A 92 -6.56 -12.22 7.98
C LYS A 92 -7.67 -12.35 6.95
N ARG A 93 -8.31 -13.52 6.86
CA ARG A 93 -9.48 -13.70 6.01
C ARG A 93 -10.70 -13.02 6.65
N PHE A 94 -11.55 -12.38 5.86
CA PHE A 94 -12.85 -11.94 6.37
C PHE A 94 -13.68 -13.16 6.82
N GLN A 95 -14.13 -13.10 8.06
CA GLN A 95 -15.13 -14.00 8.63
C GLN A 95 -16.34 -13.15 8.98
N LEU A 96 -17.39 -13.26 8.18
CA LEU A 96 -18.64 -12.54 8.39
C LEU A 96 -19.61 -13.46 9.15
N PRO A 97 -20.47 -12.91 10.03
CA PRO A 97 -21.57 -13.66 10.63
C PRO A 97 -22.48 -14.30 9.56
N GLU A 98 -23.05 -15.47 9.86
CA GLU A 98 -23.93 -16.20 8.91
C GLU A 98 -25.16 -15.40 8.49
N ASP A 99 -25.68 -14.54 9.36
CA ASP A 99 -26.82 -13.66 9.12
C ASP A 99 -26.45 -12.34 8.42
N SER A 100 -25.16 -12.13 8.12
CA SER A 100 -24.68 -10.93 7.45
C SER A 100 -25.12 -10.89 5.99
N ARG A 101 -25.66 -9.74 5.57
CA ARG A 101 -25.97 -9.46 4.15
C ARG A 101 -24.73 -9.09 3.32
N LEU A 102 -23.58 -8.90 3.97
CA LEU A 102 -22.34 -8.52 3.30
C LEU A 102 -21.69 -9.74 2.62
N LYS A 103 -20.97 -9.50 1.53
CA LYS A 103 -20.30 -10.54 0.74
C LYS A 103 -18.78 -10.48 0.91
N VAL A 104 -18.13 -11.64 0.76
CA VAL A 104 -16.67 -11.78 0.59
C VAL A 104 -16.43 -12.29 -0.84
N PRO A 105 -15.58 -11.63 -1.65
CA PRO A 105 -14.72 -10.49 -1.32
C PRO A 105 -15.49 -9.20 -1.00
N HIS A 106 -14.92 -8.36 -0.14
CA HIS A 106 -15.31 -6.95 -0.01
C HIS A 106 -15.02 -6.27 -1.35
N MET A 107 -16.07 -5.93 -2.09
CA MET A 107 -15.97 -5.38 -3.44
C MET A 107 -16.86 -4.15 -3.59
N GLY A 108 -16.26 -3.04 -4.02
CA GLY A 108 -16.97 -1.80 -4.28
C GLY A 108 -16.34 -0.59 -3.62
N TRP A 109 -17.04 0.54 -3.69
CA TRP A 109 -16.61 1.78 -3.08
C TRP A 109 -16.91 1.80 -1.59
N ASN A 110 -15.91 2.12 -0.77
CA ASN A 110 -16.08 2.26 0.68
C ASN A 110 -15.27 3.46 1.20
N VAL A 111 -15.62 3.92 2.40
CA VAL A 111 -15.02 5.08 3.06
C VAL A 111 -13.82 4.64 3.90
N VAL A 112 -12.78 5.46 3.88
CA VAL A 112 -11.63 5.36 4.77
C VAL A 112 -11.70 6.47 5.79
N HIS A 113 -11.53 6.11 7.06
CA HIS A 113 -11.48 7.04 8.19
C HIS A 113 -10.03 7.14 8.67
N PRO A 114 -9.41 8.33 8.70
CA PRO A 114 -8.08 8.49 9.28
C PRO A 114 -8.10 8.15 10.77
N CYS A 115 -7.15 7.33 11.22
CA CYS A 115 -6.94 7.07 12.64
C CYS A 115 -5.97 8.08 13.26
N ILE A 116 -5.04 8.63 12.46
CA ILE A 116 -4.05 9.63 12.88
C ILE A 116 -3.91 10.74 11.84
N ARG A 117 -3.34 11.88 12.24
CA ARG A 117 -2.92 12.92 11.28
C ARG A 117 -1.71 12.43 10.51
N HIS A 118 -1.76 12.52 9.18
CA HIS A 118 -0.66 12.08 8.31
C HIS A 118 -0.66 12.86 6.98
N PRO A 119 0.52 13.19 6.40
CA PRO A 119 0.61 13.90 5.10
C PRO A 119 -0.13 13.20 3.95
N LEU A 120 -0.25 11.87 4.02
CA LEU A 120 -1.03 11.07 3.06
C LEU A 120 -2.51 11.51 2.96
N PHE A 121 -3.03 12.20 3.99
CA PHE A 121 -4.40 12.69 4.04
C PHE A 121 -4.57 14.17 3.63
N ALA A 122 -3.50 14.83 3.19
CA ALA A 122 -3.57 16.23 2.77
C ALA A 122 -4.55 16.41 1.58
N GLY A 123 -5.37 17.46 1.64
CA GLY A 123 -6.29 17.80 0.55
C GLY A 123 -7.54 16.91 0.45
N PHE A 124 -7.82 16.04 1.42
CA PHE A 124 -9.13 15.42 1.56
C PHE A 124 -10.02 16.27 2.48
N GLU A 125 -11.02 16.94 1.92
CA GLU A 125 -11.85 17.91 2.67
C GLU A 125 -13.07 17.29 3.35
N ASN A 126 -13.76 16.37 2.66
CA ASN A 126 -15.07 15.88 3.11
C ASN A 126 -15.11 14.36 3.33
N GLU A 127 -14.52 13.60 2.40
CA GLU A 127 -14.66 12.15 2.38
C GLU A 127 -13.48 11.53 1.65
N MET A 128 -13.10 10.32 2.07
CA MET A 128 -12.07 9.53 1.43
C MET A 128 -12.69 8.22 0.96
N ARG A 129 -13.16 8.18 -0.30
CA ARG A 129 -13.76 6.97 -0.88
C ARG A 129 -12.79 6.29 -1.83
N PHE A 130 -12.65 5.00 -1.68
CA PHE A 130 -11.78 4.20 -2.54
C PHE A 130 -12.47 2.90 -2.96
N TYR A 131 -12.01 2.34 -4.07
CA TYR A 131 -12.51 1.07 -4.60
C TYR A 131 -11.71 -0.11 -4.02
N PHE A 132 -12.43 -1.02 -3.37
CA PHE A 132 -11.90 -2.24 -2.75
C PHE A 132 -12.29 -3.47 -3.58
N VAL A 133 -11.41 -4.49 -3.58
CA VAL A 133 -11.70 -5.84 -4.07
C VAL A 133 -10.74 -6.84 -3.40
N HIS A 134 -11.14 -7.41 -2.26
CA HIS A 134 -10.28 -8.30 -1.48
C HIS A 134 -11.07 -9.21 -0.54
N SER A 135 -10.54 -10.42 -0.29
CA SER A 135 -11.09 -11.38 0.67
C SER A 135 -10.33 -11.41 2.02
N TYR A 136 -9.18 -10.74 2.07
CA TYR A 136 -8.29 -10.68 3.22
C TYR A 136 -8.01 -9.23 3.62
N TYR A 137 -7.81 -8.96 4.89
CA TYR A 137 -7.59 -7.62 5.44
C TYR A 137 -6.39 -7.61 6.40
N ALA A 138 -5.73 -6.46 6.54
CA ALA A 138 -4.66 -6.32 7.52
C ALA A 138 -5.21 -6.07 8.94
N LYS A 139 -4.64 -6.79 9.91
CA LYS A 139 -4.83 -6.60 11.33
C LYS A 139 -3.50 -6.15 11.95
N CYS A 140 -3.45 -4.90 12.41
CA CYS A 140 -2.30 -4.37 13.12
C CYS A 140 -2.19 -5.01 14.51
N GLU A 141 -0.97 -5.31 14.95
CA GLU A 141 -0.73 -5.76 16.33
C GLU A 141 -0.75 -4.60 17.32
N GLN A 142 -0.35 -3.41 16.86
CA GLN A 142 -0.37 -2.15 17.60
C GLN A 142 -1.13 -1.08 16.80
N SER A 143 -1.90 -0.24 17.50
CA SER A 143 -2.73 0.79 16.85
C SER A 143 -1.93 1.83 16.07
N GLY A 144 -0.66 2.08 16.44
CA GLY A 144 0.21 3.06 15.79
C GLY A 144 0.54 2.78 14.32
N HIS A 145 0.31 1.57 13.81
CA HIS A 145 0.53 1.22 12.41
C HIS A 145 -0.70 1.33 11.52
N CYS A 146 -1.88 1.55 12.11
CA CYS A 146 -3.12 1.79 11.38
C CYS A 146 -3.24 3.30 11.12
N LEU A 147 -2.98 3.73 9.89
CA LEU A 147 -3.15 5.15 9.53
C LEU A 147 -4.62 5.46 9.20
N GLY A 148 -5.33 4.49 8.64
CA GLY A 148 -6.73 4.63 8.26
C GLY A 148 -7.46 3.30 8.27
N GLU A 149 -8.73 3.35 8.65
CA GLU A 149 -9.60 2.20 8.83
C GLU A 149 -10.85 2.27 7.96
N THR A 150 -11.40 1.10 7.65
CA THR A 150 -12.64 0.93 6.91
C THR A 150 -13.49 -0.15 7.58
N THR A 151 -14.80 -0.05 7.45
CA THR A 151 -15.75 -1.04 7.98
C THR A 151 -16.39 -1.84 6.85
N HIS A 152 -16.29 -3.17 6.95
CA HIS A 152 -17.02 -4.14 6.13
C HIS A 152 -17.34 -5.37 6.98
N GLY A 153 -18.44 -5.31 7.74
CA GLY A 153 -18.83 -6.31 8.75
C GLY A 153 -17.98 -6.28 10.02
N LEU A 154 -16.70 -5.97 9.87
CA LEU A 154 -15.74 -5.64 10.92
C LEU A 154 -14.92 -4.42 10.51
N ARG A 155 -14.22 -3.82 11.48
CA ARG A 155 -13.28 -2.72 11.23
C ARG A 155 -11.88 -3.28 10.95
N PHE A 156 -11.25 -2.83 9.88
CA PHE A 156 -9.92 -3.28 9.48
C PHE A 156 -9.02 -2.12 9.05
N ALA A 157 -7.70 -2.34 9.10
CA ALA A 157 -6.73 -1.38 8.60
C ALA A 157 -6.76 -1.37 7.06
N SER A 158 -7.30 -0.31 6.49
CA SER A 158 -7.32 -0.08 5.04
C SER A 158 -6.12 0.74 4.57
N ILE A 159 -5.42 1.39 5.50
CA ILE A 159 -4.12 2.05 5.29
C ILE A 159 -3.18 1.70 6.44
N LEU A 160 -2.04 1.13 6.10
CA LEU A 160 -0.92 0.83 7.00
C LEU A 160 0.19 1.88 6.86
N GLY A 161 0.92 2.12 7.95
CA GLY A 161 2.07 3.01 7.96
C GLY A 161 3.12 2.64 9.00
N HIS A 162 4.39 2.76 8.61
CA HIS A 162 5.53 2.71 9.52
C HIS A 162 6.70 3.48 8.91
N GLN A 163 7.05 4.64 9.49
CA GLN A 163 8.11 5.51 8.95
C GLN A 163 7.85 5.86 7.46
N HIS A 164 8.78 5.52 6.56
CA HIS A 164 8.72 5.73 5.11
C HIS A 164 7.91 4.65 4.35
N ILE A 165 7.33 3.69 5.07
CA ILE A 165 6.64 2.52 4.52
C ILE A 165 5.13 2.73 4.63
N LEU A 166 4.45 2.78 3.50
CA LEU A 166 3.02 2.98 3.41
C LEU A 166 2.37 1.83 2.65
N GLY A 167 1.14 1.49 3.02
CA GLY A 167 0.38 0.48 2.31
C GLY A 167 -1.11 0.79 2.31
N VAL A 168 -1.77 0.51 1.19
CA VAL A 168 -3.22 0.71 1.04
C VAL A 168 -3.90 -0.55 0.53
N GLN A 169 -5.03 -0.92 1.13
CA GLN A 169 -5.77 -2.14 0.79
C GLN A 169 -6.62 -1.94 -0.48
N PHE A 170 -7.04 -0.71 -0.73
CA PHE A 170 -7.83 -0.33 -1.90
C PHE A 170 -6.96 -0.05 -3.13
N HIS A 171 -7.62 0.11 -4.28
CA HIS A 171 -6.98 0.39 -5.56
C HIS A 171 -7.08 1.89 -5.90
N PRO A 172 -6.04 2.72 -5.62
CA PRO A 172 -6.08 4.13 -6.00
C PRO A 172 -6.29 4.31 -7.51
N GLU A 173 -5.79 3.39 -8.33
CA GLU A 173 -5.98 3.40 -9.77
C GLU A 173 -7.40 3.14 -10.26
N LYS A 174 -8.27 2.66 -9.39
CA LYS A 174 -9.71 2.48 -9.64
C LYS A 174 -10.56 3.51 -8.88
N SER A 175 -9.92 4.42 -8.14
CA SER A 175 -10.59 5.33 -7.19
C SER A 175 -10.68 6.78 -7.68
N HIS A 176 -10.53 7.02 -8.99
CA HIS A 176 -10.69 8.32 -9.65
C HIS A 176 -9.93 9.46 -8.93
N ARG A 177 -10.62 10.55 -8.57
CA ARG A 177 -10.04 11.74 -7.94
C ARG A 177 -9.39 11.43 -6.59
N PHE A 178 -9.97 10.50 -5.82
CA PHE A 178 -9.44 10.14 -4.50
C PHE A 178 -8.11 9.40 -4.63
N GLY A 179 -8.04 8.47 -5.59
CA GLY A 179 -6.80 7.80 -5.93
C GLY A 179 -5.72 8.73 -6.46
N MET A 180 -6.09 9.69 -7.31
CA MET A 180 -5.16 10.72 -7.81
C MET A 180 -4.60 11.58 -6.67
N GLN A 181 -5.44 12.01 -5.73
CA GLN A 181 -5.01 12.81 -4.59
C GLN A 181 -4.08 12.02 -3.66
N LEU A 182 -4.43 10.77 -3.36
CA LEU A 182 -3.57 9.89 -2.55
C LEU A 182 -2.20 9.67 -3.18
N LEU A 183 -2.14 9.39 -4.49
CA LEU A 183 -0.87 9.20 -5.18
C LEU A 183 -0.05 10.48 -5.20
N ARG A 184 -0.66 11.66 -5.39
CA ARG A 184 0.02 12.94 -5.25
C ARG A 184 0.63 13.09 -3.86
N ASN A 185 -0.16 12.85 -2.82
CA ASN A 185 0.32 12.95 -1.44
C ASN A 185 1.47 11.97 -1.16
N TYR A 186 1.46 10.78 -1.76
CA TYR A 186 2.58 9.84 -1.67
C TYR A 186 3.83 10.34 -2.40
N ILE A 187 3.69 10.96 -3.57
CA ILE A 187 4.85 11.53 -4.29
C ILE A 187 5.48 12.67 -3.49
N ASP A 188 4.64 13.51 -2.86
CA ASP A 188 5.08 14.65 -2.06
C ASP A 188 5.58 14.23 -0.66
N PHE A 189 5.32 13.00 -0.22
CA PHE A 189 5.68 12.50 1.12
C PHE A 189 7.19 12.29 1.25
N SER A 190 7.90 13.10 2.01
CA SER A 190 9.37 13.06 2.15
C SER A 190 9.95 11.82 2.86
N GLY A 191 9.14 10.84 3.30
CA GLY A 191 9.63 9.68 4.07
C GLY A 191 9.81 9.98 5.57
N ASP A 192 10.14 11.23 5.90
CA ASP A 192 10.19 11.74 7.26
C ASP A 192 8.87 12.38 7.67
N LEU A 193 8.37 12.04 8.86
CA LEU A 193 7.18 12.66 9.47
C LEU A 193 7.40 14.15 9.84
N ILE A 194 8.62 14.69 9.68
CA ILE A 194 8.95 16.08 10.01
C ILE A 194 9.96 16.65 8.99
N ARG A 195 9.48 17.31 7.94
CA ARG A 195 9.97 18.63 7.45
C ARG A 195 9.16 19.10 6.24
N ALA A 196 8.71 20.34 6.32
CA ALA A 196 8.03 21.03 5.23
C ALA A 196 9.02 21.54 4.17
N HIS A 197 8.57 21.51 2.91
CA HIS A 197 9.04 22.23 1.71
C HIS A 197 10.44 21.93 1.13
N SER A 198 10.45 21.35 -0.08
CA SER A 198 11.17 21.88 -1.26
C SER A 198 10.64 21.23 -2.56
N PRO A 199 10.54 21.94 -3.72
CA PRO A 199 9.84 21.43 -4.90
C PRO A 199 10.74 20.73 -5.94
N ARG A 200 10.13 19.73 -6.61
CA ARG A 200 10.49 19.00 -7.85
C ARG A 200 11.71 18.07 -7.81
N ASP A 201 11.45 16.75 -7.87
CA ASP A 201 12.32 15.79 -8.59
C ASP A 201 11.65 14.40 -8.75
N PRO A 202 11.45 13.83 -9.95
CA PRO A 202 10.92 12.47 -10.07
C PRO A 202 11.93 11.48 -10.67
N LEU A 203 12.24 10.43 -9.92
CA LEU A 203 12.55 9.10 -10.46
C LEU A 203 11.85 8.06 -9.56
N LEU A 204 10.61 7.72 -9.92
CA LEU A 204 9.82 6.66 -9.28
C LEU A 204 9.93 5.36 -10.07
N ALA A 205 10.14 4.22 -9.39
CA ALA A 205 9.92 2.92 -9.99
C ALA A 205 8.57 2.37 -9.54
N ALA A 206 7.71 2.01 -10.49
CA ALA A 206 6.53 1.18 -10.23
C ALA A 206 6.90 -0.25 -10.64
N LEU A 207 6.63 -1.23 -9.79
CA LEU A 207 6.83 -2.65 -10.08
C LEU A 207 5.61 -3.25 -10.79
#